data_AF-A0A9C9TIF1-F1
#
_entry.id   AF-A0A9C9TIF1-F1
#
_cell.length_a   1.000
_cell.length_b   1.000
_cell.length_c   1.000
_cell.angle_alpha   90.00
_cell.angle_beta   90.00
_cell.angle_gamma   90.00
#
_symmetry.space_group_name_H-M   'P 1'
#
loop_
_entity.id
_entity.type
_entity.pdbx_description
1 polymer ?
#
loop_
_entity_poly.entity_id
_entity_poly.type
_entity_poly.pdbx_seq_one_letter_code
_entity_poly.pdbx_strand_id
1 'polypeptide(L)'
;MKPLFDRYAIVDWSASNTPTTGKDSIWIAFAERDGAETRLIETVNPPTRSAAMAKLRQFFRDALAEDKRVFAGFDFPFGYPAGATAAIAGAPDWRALWGFFADQLKDRDDNFSNRFEVAGRLNREALATAPM
;
A
#
# COMPACT_ATOMS: atom_id res chain seq x y z
N MET A 1 8.87 -9.43 28.93
CA MET A 1 9.02 -9.93 27.54
C MET A 1 9.53 -8.78 26.69
N LYS A 2 10.55 -8.96 25.83
CA LYS A 2 11.00 -7.87 24.95
C LYS A 2 9.94 -7.65 23.85
N PRO A 3 9.46 -6.42 23.63
CA PRO A 3 8.49 -6.15 22.57
C PRO A 3 9.08 -6.45 21.19
N LEU A 4 8.21 -6.87 20.25
CA LEU A 4 8.62 -7.27 18.90
C LEU A 4 8.89 -6.07 17.97
N PHE A 5 8.24 -4.92 18.25
CA PHE A 5 8.28 -3.72 17.43
C PHE A 5 8.44 -2.46 18.29
N ASP A 6 9.19 -1.50 17.74
CA ASP A 6 9.53 -0.22 18.35
C ASP A 6 8.66 0.91 17.78
N ARG A 7 8.29 0.81 16.50
CA ARG A 7 7.54 1.82 15.76
C ARG A 7 6.32 1.23 15.06
N TYR A 8 5.30 2.04 14.86
CA TYR A 8 4.02 1.63 14.27
C TYR A 8 3.59 2.62 13.20
N ALA A 9 3.17 2.11 12.05
CA ALA A 9 2.47 2.86 11.01
C ALA A 9 1.16 2.13 10.73
N ILE A 10 0.01 2.79 10.92
CA ILE A 10 -1.30 2.26 10.55
C ILE A 10 -1.85 3.14 9.45
N VAL A 11 -2.18 2.51 8.32
CA VAL A 11 -2.54 3.19 7.08
C VAL A 11 -3.93 2.76 6.65
N ASP A 12 -4.84 3.73 6.60
CA ASP A 12 -6.15 3.64 5.94
C ASP A 12 -5.99 4.26 4.55
N TRP A 13 -6.07 3.42 3.52
CA TRP A 13 -5.67 3.78 2.17
C TRP A 13 -6.88 4.10 1.29
N SER A 14 -6.89 5.30 0.70
CA SER A 14 -7.84 5.65 -0.33
C SER A 14 -7.28 5.44 -1.73
N ALA A 15 -8.12 4.86 -2.58
CA ALA A 15 -7.91 4.77 -4.00
C ALA A 15 -8.48 5.99 -4.76
N SER A 16 -8.75 7.14 -4.12
CA SER A 16 -9.22 8.34 -4.86
C SER A 16 -8.36 8.62 -6.10
N ASN A 17 -8.99 9.03 -7.19
CA ASN A 17 -8.31 9.32 -8.46
C ASN A 17 -7.98 10.80 -8.65
N THR A 18 -8.22 11.60 -7.61
CA THR A 18 -7.92 13.02 -7.52
C THR A 18 -7.31 13.30 -6.15
N PRO A 19 -6.60 14.43 -5.96
CA PRO A 19 -6.12 14.80 -4.64
C PRO A 19 -7.29 14.98 -3.66
N THR A 20 -7.26 14.35 -2.50
CA THR A 20 -8.39 14.35 -1.55
C THR A 20 -7.91 14.33 -0.10
N THR A 21 -8.51 15.15 0.76
CA THR A 21 -8.32 15.15 2.22
C THR A 21 -9.69 15.05 2.91
N GLY A 22 -9.71 14.65 4.17
CA GLY A 22 -10.91 14.46 4.97
C GLY A 22 -11.51 13.07 4.79
N LYS A 23 -12.82 13.00 4.60
CA LYS A 23 -13.53 11.75 4.38
C LYS A 23 -13.07 11.07 3.07
N ASP A 24 -13.05 9.75 3.05
CA ASP A 24 -12.74 8.92 1.86
C ASP A 24 -11.34 9.19 1.25
N SER A 25 -10.36 9.51 2.10
CA SER A 25 -8.98 9.83 1.73
C SER A 25 -7.95 9.04 2.54
N ILE A 26 -6.66 9.20 2.24
CA ILE A 26 -5.60 8.43 2.91
C ILE A 26 -5.36 8.99 4.32
N TRP A 27 -5.37 8.13 5.33
CA TRP A 27 -4.96 8.47 6.69
C TRP A 27 -3.80 7.60 7.14
N ILE A 28 -2.81 8.21 7.82
CA ILE A 28 -1.67 7.49 8.38
C ILE A 28 -1.46 7.94 9.83
N ALA A 29 -1.46 6.99 10.75
CA ALA A 29 -1.03 7.20 12.12
C ALA A 29 0.37 6.62 12.34
N PHE A 30 1.29 7.46 12.81
CA PHE A 30 2.63 7.05 13.21
C PHE A 30 2.74 7.07 14.73
N ALA A 31 3.29 6.00 15.31
CA ALA A 31 3.49 5.89 16.74
C ALA A 31 4.82 5.20 17.06
N GLU A 32 5.30 5.42 18.27
CA GLU A 32 6.52 4.80 18.80
C GLU A 32 6.27 4.28 20.21
N ARG A 33 6.92 3.17 20.53
CA ARG A 33 6.86 2.57 21.85
C ARG A 33 7.65 3.41 22.84
N ASP A 34 7.04 3.67 24.00
CA ASP A 34 7.68 4.28 25.16
C ASP A 34 7.49 3.37 26.37
N GLY A 35 8.52 2.57 26.67
CA GLY A 35 8.44 1.50 27.67
C GLY A 35 7.33 0.48 27.35
N ALA A 36 6.33 0.42 28.23
CA ALA A 36 5.17 -0.47 28.07
C ALA A 36 4.08 0.13 27.16
N GLU A 37 4.08 1.44 26.96
CA GLU A 37 3.04 2.17 26.22
C GLU A 37 3.44 2.41 24.76
N THR A 38 2.46 2.85 23.97
CA THR A 38 2.67 3.30 22.59
C THR A 38 2.19 4.75 22.50
N ARG A 39 3.10 5.66 22.15
CA ARG A 39 2.84 7.09 22.01
C ARG A 39 2.60 7.44 20.55
N LEU A 40 1.48 8.11 20.26
CA LEU A 40 1.23 8.69 18.94
C LEU A 40 2.26 9.80 18.67
N ILE A 41 2.93 9.73 17.52
CA ILE A 41 3.85 10.77 17.04
C ILE A 41 3.05 11.81 16.26
N GLU A 42 2.37 11.35 15.19
CA GLU A 42 1.55 12.21 14.34
C GLU A 42 0.47 11.38 13.63
N THR A 43 -0.62 12.06 13.27
CA THR A 43 -1.61 11.56 12.32
C THR A 43 -1.63 12.49 11.13
N VAL A 44 -1.44 11.95 9.93
CA VAL A 44 -1.37 12.73 8.69
C VAL A 44 -2.45 12.28 7.70
N ASN A 45 -2.95 13.24 6.92
CA ASN A 45 -3.95 13.02 5.88
C ASN A 45 -3.42 13.55 4.54
N PRO A 46 -2.47 12.83 3.91
CA PRO A 46 -1.84 13.27 2.67
C PRO A 46 -2.86 13.26 1.51
N PRO A 47 -2.85 14.29 0.64
CA PRO A 47 -3.85 14.40 -0.42
C PRO A 47 -3.64 13.40 -1.56
N THR A 48 -2.45 12.83 -1.71
CA THR A 48 -2.09 11.93 -2.83
C THR A 48 -1.32 10.71 -2.36
N ARG A 49 -1.36 9.62 -3.14
CA ARG A 49 -0.55 8.41 -2.89
C ARG A 49 0.95 8.71 -2.90
N SER A 50 1.41 9.59 -3.78
CA SER A 50 2.82 10.01 -3.82
C SER A 50 3.25 10.70 -2.51
N ALA A 51 2.44 11.61 -1.98
CA ALA A 51 2.68 12.25 -0.70
C ALA A 51 2.64 11.25 0.48
N ALA A 52 1.68 10.32 0.47
CA ALA A 52 1.59 9.24 1.45
C ALA A 52 2.85 8.36 1.46
N MET A 53 3.29 7.93 0.27
CA MET A 53 4.52 7.13 0.12
C MET A 53 5.76 7.90 0.55
N ALA A 54 5.84 9.22 0.29
CA ALA A 54 6.96 10.03 0.76
C ALA A 54 7.06 10.04 2.30
N LYS A 55 5.93 10.20 2.99
CA LYS A 55 5.84 10.12 4.46
C LYS A 55 6.25 8.75 5.00
N LEU A 56 5.69 7.67 4.44
CA LEU A 56 6.04 6.30 4.83
C LEU A 56 7.52 5.99 4.61
N ARG A 57 8.08 6.38 3.44
CA ARG A 57 9.50 6.20 3.14
C ARG A 57 10.40 6.92 4.13
N GLN A 58 10.03 8.15 4.52
CA GLN A 58 10.79 8.89 5.53
C GLN A 58 10.75 8.16 6.88
N PHE A 59 9.56 7.81 7.35
CA PHE A 59 9.37 7.08 8.62
C PHE A 59 10.17 5.77 8.68
N PHE A 60 10.17 4.98 7.60
CA PHE A 60 10.92 3.73 7.54
C PHE A 60 12.43 3.96 7.49
N ARG A 61 12.91 4.99 6.76
CA ARG A 61 14.34 5.35 6.77
C ARG A 61 14.81 5.75 8.16
N ASP A 62 14.02 6.56 8.87
CA ASP A 62 14.36 7.00 10.22
C ASP A 62 14.39 5.81 11.18
N ALA A 63 13.41 4.89 11.09
CA ALA A 63 13.43 3.67 11.89
C ALA A 63 14.66 2.79 11.60
N LEU A 64 15.02 2.61 10.33
CA LEU A 64 16.21 1.84 9.94
C LEU A 64 17.51 2.49 10.44
N ALA A 65 17.62 3.82 10.37
CA ALA A 65 18.78 4.55 10.87
C ALA A 65 18.97 4.40 12.39
N GLU A 66 17.88 4.13 13.11
CA GLU A 66 17.86 3.92 14.56
C GLU A 66 17.87 2.42 14.96
N ASP A 67 18.04 1.49 14.01
CA ASP A 67 17.96 0.04 14.20
C ASP A 67 16.63 -0.42 14.87
N LYS A 68 15.53 0.27 14.53
CA LYS A 68 14.19 0.04 15.08
C LYS A 68 13.34 -0.84 14.15
N ARG A 69 12.58 -1.75 14.74
CA ARG A 69 11.63 -2.61 14.03
C ARG A 69 10.26 -1.94 13.93
N VAL A 70 9.74 -1.85 12.70
CA VAL A 70 8.44 -1.23 12.41
C VAL A 70 7.37 -2.30 12.22
N PHE A 71 6.23 -2.13 12.88
CA PHE A 71 4.96 -2.73 12.47
C PHE A 71 4.24 -1.78 11.51
N ALA A 72 4.01 -2.20 10.28
CA ALA A 72 3.26 -1.42 9.29
C ALA A 72 1.99 -2.18 8.89
N GLY A 73 0.83 -1.63 9.26
CA GLY A 73 -0.48 -2.17 8.91
C GLY A 73 -1.13 -1.36 7.80
N PHE A 74 -1.72 -2.06 6.84
CA PHE A 74 -2.46 -1.49 5.71
C PHE A 74 -3.81 -2.19 5.59
N ASP A 75 -4.85 -1.46 5.21
CA ASP A 75 -6.24 -1.94 5.13
C ASP A 75 -6.62 -2.56 3.77
N PHE A 76 -5.64 -2.78 2.90
CA PHE A 76 -5.82 -3.45 1.61
C PHE A 76 -5.25 -4.88 1.62
N PRO A 77 -5.76 -5.77 0.73
CA PRO A 77 -5.21 -7.12 0.59
C PRO A 77 -3.80 -7.11 0.00
N PHE A 78 -2.92 -7.95 0.54
CA PHE A 78 -1.53 -8.13 0.05
C PHE A 78 -1.39 -9.16 -1.07
N GLY A 79 -2.46 -9.85 -1.42
CA GLY A 79 -2.41 -10.99 -2.32
C GLY A 79 -3.69 -11.15 -3.14
N TYR A 80 -3.56 -11.93 -4.19
CA TYR A 80 -4.65 -12.30 -5.08
C TYR A 80 -5.07 -13.76 -4.83
N PRO A 81 -6.27 -14.17 -5.30
CA PRO A 81 -6.70 -15.56 -5.25
C PRO A 81 -5.69 -16.52 -5.90
N ALA A 82 -5.73 -17.78 -5.48
CA ALA A 82 -4.88 -18.83 -6.04
C ALA A 82 -5.02 -18.90 -7.57
N GLY A 83 -3.89 -19.00 -8.28
CA GLY A 83 -3.85 -19.05 -9.74
C GLY A 83 -3.90 -17.69 -10.45
N ALA A 84 -4.28 -16.59 -9.76
CA ALA A 84 -4.39 -15.27 -10.38
C ALA A 84 -3.07 -14.77 -10.98
N THR A 85 -1.95 -15.01 -10.30
CA THR A 85 -0.62 -14.63 -10.79
C THR A 85 -0.29 -15.26 -12.15
N ALA A 86 -0.59 -16.55 -12.31
CA ALA A 86 -0.37 -17.25 -13.59
C ALA A 86 -1.33 -16.74 -14.68
N ALA A 87 -2.58 -16.45 -14.33
CA ALA A 87 -3.55 -15.90 -15.27
C ALA A 87 -3.19 -14.48 -15.75
N ILE A 88 -2.70 -13.62 -14.84
CA ILE A 88 -2.41 -12.21 -15.13
C ILE A 88 -1.02 -12.03 -15.74
N ALA A 89 -0.01 -12.70 -15.20
CA ALA A 89 1.40 -12.47 -15.52
C ALA A 89 2.08 -13.66 -16.19
N GLY A 90 1.34 -14.72 -16.53
CA GLY A 90 1.84 -15.90 -17.24
C GLY A 90 2.72 -16.85 -16.41
N ALA A 91 2.98 -16.53 -15.14
CA ALA A 91 3.79 -17.35 -14.24
C ALA A 91 3.24 -17.30 -12.79
N PRO A 92 3.36 -18.39 -12.00
CA PRO A 92 2.96 -18.42 -10.60
C PRO A 92 4.03 -17.77 -9.68
N ASP A 93 4.58 -16.62 -10.07
CA ASP A 93 5.55 -15.84 -9.28
C ASP A 93 5.02 -14.43 -8.97
N TRP A 94 4.99 -14.06 -7.68
CA TRP A 94 4.55 -12.74 -7.24
C TRP A 94 5.35 -11.59 -7.85
N ARG A 95 6.63 -11.82 -8.19
CA ARG A 95 7.46 -10.82 -8.86
C ARG A 95 6.98 -10.53 -10.28
N ALA A 96 6.52 -11.56 -11.00
CA ALA A 96 5.95 -11.38 -12.34
C ALA A 96 4.66 -10.55 -12.28
N LEU A 97 3.82 -10.79 -11.26
CA LEU A 97 2.62 -9.99 -11.03
C LEU A 97 2.95 -8.52 -10.70
N TRP A 98 3.94 -8.29 -9.84
CA TRP A 98 4.37 -6.92 -9.52
C TRP A 98 4.98 -6.21 -10.72
N GLY A 99 5.80 -6.90 -11.51
CA GLY A 99 6.35 -6.37 -12.76
C GLY A 99 5.24 -5.99 -13.74
N PHE A 100 4.26 -6.88 -13.95
CA PHE A 100 3.09 -6.59 -14.78
C PHE A 100 2.37 -5.31 -14.31
N PHE A 101 2.07 -5.17 -13.03
CA PHE A 101 1.39 -3.96 -12.55
C PHE A 101 2.27 -2.71 -12.63
N ALA A 102 3.57 -2.82 -12.38
CA ALA A 102 4.50 -1.70 -12.53
C ALA A 102 4.55 -1.18 -13.99
N ASP A 103 4.48 -2.08 -14.96
CA ASP A 103 4.50 -1.72 -16.39
C ASP A 103 3.16 -1.15 -16.87
N GLN A 104 2.04 -1.65 -16.34
CA GLN A 104 0.70 -1.33 -16.85
C GLN A 104 0.01 -0.18 -16.09
N LEU A 105 0.32 0.01 -14.80
CA LEU A 105 -0.27 1.08 -14.01
C LEU A 105 0.47 2.40 -14.22
N LYS A 106 -0.29 3.43 -14.58
CA LYS A 106 0.12 4.82 -14.48
C LYS A 106 -0.43 5.34 -13.16
N ASP A 107 0.45 5.64 -12.22
CA ASP A 107 0.11 6.31 -10.96
C ASP A 107 0.91 7.62 -10.87
N ARG A 108 0.21 8.74 -10.91
CA ARG A 108 0.82 10.07 -11.07
C ARG A 108 0.79 10.87 -9.78
N ASP A 109 1.65 11.89 -9.71
CA ASP A 109 1.74 12.77 -8.54
C ASP A 109 0.48 13.60 -8.29
N ASP A 110 -0.37 13.79 -9.31
CA ASP A 110 -1.71 14.40 -9.18
C ASP A 110 -2.79 13.40 -8.72
N ASN A 111 -2.38 12.23 -8.21
CA ASN A 111 -3.23 11.14 -7.74
C ASN A 111 -4.06 10.45 -8.83
N PHE A 112 -3.83 10.75 -10.11
CA PHE A 112 -4.44 10.01 -11.20
C PHE A 112 -3.90 8.58 -11.27
N SER A 113 -4.81 7.61 -11.44
CA SER A 113 -4.51 6.22 -11.76
C SER A 113 -5.34 5.71 -12.94
N ASN A 114 -4.72 4.91 -13.83
CA ASN A 114 -5.43 4.18 -14.89
C ASN A 114 -5.95 2.79 -14.44
N ARG A 115 -5.98 2.49 -13.14
CA ARG A 115 -6.28 1.13 -12.64
C ARG A 115 -7.58 0.51 -13.17
N PHE A 116 -8.61 1.31 -13.45
CA PHE A 116 -9.89 0.81 -13.99
C PHE A 116 -9.76 0.33 -15.43
N GLU A 117 -8.91 0.97 -16.23
CA GLU A 117 -8.58 0.54 -17.59
C GLU A 117 -7.87 -0.82 -17.54
N VAL A 118 -6.84 -0.95 -16.69
CA VAL A 118 -6.08 -2.18 -16.51
C VAL A 118 -6.98 -3.31 -16.00
N ALA A 119 -7.78 -3.05 -14.96
CA ALA A 119 -8.72 -4.03 -14.41
C ALA A 119 -9.76 -4.46 -15.45
N GLY A 120 -10.33 -3.52 -16.21
CA GLY A 120 -11.28 -3.82 -17.27
C GLY A 120 -10.67 -4.69 -18.37
N ARG A 121 -9.42 -4.44 -18.75
CA ARG A 121 -8.70 -5.29 -19.70
C ARG A 121 -8.48 -6.70 -19.15
N LEU A 122 -7.99 -6.82 -17.91
CA LEU A 122 -7.79 -8.12 -17.26
C LEU A 122 -9.08 -8.93 -17.18
N ASN A 123 -10.19 -8.29 -16.82
CA ASN A 123 -11.49 -8.95 -16.75
C ASN A 123 -11.96 -9.51 -18.10
N ARG A 124 -11.59 -8.86 -19.22
CA ARG A 124 -11.96 -9.33 -20.56
C ARG A 124 -11.02 -10.39 -21.12
N GLU A 125 -9.72 -10.26 -20.85
CA GLU A 125 -8.69 -11.01 -21.58
C GLU A 125 -8.10 -12.17 -20.77
N ALA A 126 -7.93 -12.00 -19.45
CA ALA A 126 -7.22 -12.93 -18.59
C ALA A 126 -8.13 -13.64 -17.58
N LEU A 127 -9.22 -13.00 -17.17
CA LEU A 127 -10.08 -13.46 -16.07
C LEU A 127 -11.53 -13.72 -16.48
N ALA A 128 -11.86 -13.61 -17.78
CA ALA A 128 -13.24 -13.74 -18.27
C ALA A 128 -13.89 -15.10 -17.94
N THR A 129 -13.09 -16.15 -17.80
CA THR A 129 -13.53 -17.51 -17.48
C THR A 129 -13.01 -18.00 -16.13
N ALA A 130 -12.47 -17.10 -15.30
CA ALA A 130 -12.00 -17.48 -13.97
C ALA A 130 -13.21 -17.89 -13.11
N PRO A 131 -13.13 -19.01 -12.36
CA PRO A 131 -14.19 -19.36 -11.42
C PRO A 131 -14.33 -18.25 -10.37
N MET A 132 -15.58 -17.91 -10.05
CA MET A 132 -15.95 -17.02 -8.94
C MET A 132 -15.57 -17.64 -7.60
#